data_AF-A0A1H7B5N4-F1
#
_entry.id   AF-A0A1H7B5N4-F1
#
_cell.length_a   1.000
_cell.length_b   1.000
_cell.length_c   1.000
_cell.angle_alpha   90.00
_cell.angle_beta   90.00
_cell.angle_gamma   90.00
#
_symmetry.space_group_name_H-M   'P 1'
#
loop_
_entity.id
_entity.type
_entity.pdbx_description
1 polymer ?
#
loop_
_entity_poly.entity_id
_entity_poly.type
_entity_poly.pdbx_seq_one_letter_code
_entity_poly.pdbx_strand_id
1 'polypeptide(L)'
;MISSQGGALEEEASILAEVKSISGRRIEERRKRHRITQKQLAADVGIGVRWLREIESGNPKARVDDHIACAHVLGLSSAHLIIPMLFLEHNMHFPRHFFLDDMHQLETLCVEFISNLSLKTFLHPGNGSKGPDSAGSAG
;
A
#
# COMPACT_ATOMS: atom_id res chain seq x y z
N MET A 1 -26.17 -3.78 23.07
CA MET A 1 -25.73 -3.83 21.66
C MET A 1 -24.23 -3.59 21.60
N ILE A 2 -23.40 -4.60 21.91
CA ILE A 2 -21.92 -4.47 21.99
C ILE A 2 -21.20 -5.52 21.11
N SER A 3 -21.96 -6.32 20.34
CA SER A 3 -21.44 -7.52 19.65
C SER A 3 -20.93 -7.27 18.23
N SER A 4 -21.12 -6.06 17.67
CA SER A 4 -20.73 -5.76 16.28
C SER A 4 -19.25 -5.38 16.14
N GLN A 5 -18.61 -4.91 17.21
CA GLN A 5 -17.26 -4.34 17.15
C GLN A 5 -16.17 -5.42 17.31
N GLY A 6 -16.48 -6.52 17.99
CA GLY A 6 -15.56 -7.67 18.13
C GLY A 6 -15.33 -8.42 16.81
N GLY A 7 -16.40 -8.66 16.04
CA GLY A 7 -16.30 -9.38 14.76
C GLY A 7 -15.51 -8.62 13.69
N ALA A 8 -15.67 -7.30 13.62
CA ALA A 8 -14.94 -6.46 12.66
C ALA A 8 -13.42 -6.45 12.92
N LEU A 9 -13.01 -6.31 14.20
CA LEU A 9 -11.60 -6.34 14.57
C LEU A 9 -10.94 -7.71 14.33
N GLU A 10 -11.67 -8.79 14.55
CA GLU A 10 -11.20 -10.16 14.25
C GLU A 10 -11.06 -10.39 12.74
N GLU A 11 -12.00 -9.88 11.94
CA GLU A 11 -11.95 -9.95 10.48
C GLU A 11 -10.80 -9.11 9.90
N GLU A 12 -10.63 -7.87 10.36
CA GLU A 12 -9.50 -7.02 9.99
C GLU A 12 -8.15 -7.67 10.35
N ALA A 13 -8.02 -8.24 11.55
CA ALA A 13 -6.83 -8.96 11.96
C ALA A 13 -6.56 -10.19 11.07
N SER A 14 -7.61 -10.89 10.66
CA SER A 14 -7.53 -12.04 9.76
C SER A 14 -7.05 -11.64 8.35
N ILE A 15 -7.59 -10.55 7.80
CA ILE A 15 -7.20 -10.04 6.48
C ILE A 15 -5.76 -9.51 6.52
N LEU A 16 -5.38 -8.77 7.58
CA LEU A 16 -4.01 -8.30 7.73
C LEU A 16 -3.01 -9.46 7.83
N ALA A 17 -3.36 -10.53 8.53
CA ALA A 17 -2.53 -11.75 8.59
C ALA A 17 -2.39 -12.41 7.20
N GLU A 18 -3.47 -12.47 6.42
CA GLU A 18 -3.44 -12.99 5.05
C GLU A 18 -2.55 -12.13 4.13
N VAL A 19 -2.71 -10.80 4.18
CA VAL A 19 -1.89 -9.83 3.43
C VAL A 19 -0.40 -10.01 3.74
N LYS A 20 -0.05 -10.14 5.03
CA LYS A 20 1.34 -10.37 5.46
C LYS A 20 1.86 -11.73 4.99
N SER A 21 1.04 -12.78 5.05
CA SER A 21 1.40 -14.11 4.55
C SER A 21 1.75 -14.10 3.06
N ILE A 22 0.91 -13.44 2.27
CA ILE A 22 1.13 -13.30 0.82
C ILE A 22 2.37 -12.46 0.56
N SER A 23 2.54 -11.33 1.26
CA SER A 23 3.75 -10.52 1.14
C SER A 23 5.02 -11.31 1.47
N GLY A 24 5.01 -12.12 2.53
CA GLY A 24 6.15 -12.98 2.90
C GLY A 24 6.55 -13.92 1.77
N ARG A 25 5.57 -14.59 1.17
CA ARG A 25 5.78 -15.48 0.03
C ARG A 25 6.35 -14.75 -1.18
N ARG A 26 5.83 -13.55 -1.49
CA ARG A 26 6.34 -12.71 -2.60
C ARG A 26 7.79 -12.28 -2.41
N ILE A 27 8.15 -11.91 -1.18
CA ILE A 27 9.53 -11.60 -0.79
C ILE A 27 10.41 -12.82 -1.04
N GLU A 28 10.02 -14.00 -0.55
CA GLU A 28 10.78 -15.24 -0.75
C GLU A 28 10.94 -15.59 -2.24
N GLU A 29 9.86 -15.53 -3.02
CA GLU A 29 9.86 -15.81 -4.45
C GLU A 29 10.79 -14.86 -5.22
N ARG A 30 10.70 -13.55 -4.97
CA ARG A 30 11.57 -12.58 -5.65
C ARG A 30 13.03 -12.74 -5.22
N ARG A 31 13.29 -12.98 -3.94
CA ARG A 31 14.62 -13.28 -3.42
C ARG A 31 15.23 -14.50 -4.15
N LYS A 32 14.47 -15.58 -4.27
CA LYS A 32 14.88 -16.79 -5.00
C LYS A 32 15.12 -16.52 -6.48
N ARG A 33 14.27 -15.73 -7.14
CA ARG A 33 14.47 -15.32 -8.55
C ARG A 33 15.77 -14.52 -8.76
N HIS A 34 16.13 -13.66 -7.80
CA HIS A 34 17.41 -12.95 -7.81
C HIS A 34 18.60 -13.78 -7.34
N ARG A 35 18.38 -15.04 -6.94
CA ARG A 35 19.41 -15.97 -6.44
C ARG A 35 20.18 -15.44 -5.22
N ILE A 36 19.55 -14.59 -4.41
CA ILE A 36 20.16 -14.09 -3.17
C ILE A 36 19.72 -14.94 -1.96
N THR A 37 20.60 -15.06 -0.97
CA THR A 37 20.32 -15.84 0.25
C THR A 37 19.53 -15.02 1.26
N GLN A 38 18.86 -15.67 2.23
CA GLN A 38 18.27 -14.97 3.38
C GLN A 38 19.31 -14.15 4.14
N LYS A 39 20.55 -14.65 4.26
CA LYS A 39 21.63 -13.91 4.93
C LYS A 39 21.95 -12.59 4.21
N GLN A 40 22.00 -12.61 2.88
CA GLN A 40 22.27 -11.43 2.07
C GLN A 40 21.14 -10.41 2.21
N LEU A 41 19.89 -10.83 1.94
CA LEU A 41 18.75 -9.92 2.04
C LEU A 41 18.60 -9.34 3.45
N ALA A 42 18.79 -10.16 4.49
CA ALA A 42 18.70 -9.69 5.87
C ALA A 42 19.78 -8.64 6.18
N ALA A 43 21.00 -8.79 5.63
CA ALA A 43 22.05 -7.79 5.75
C ALA A 43 21.70 -6.49 5.01
N ASP A 44 21.17 -6.60 3.79
CA ASP A 44 20.79 -5.44 2.96
C ASP A 44 19.62 -4.64 3.59
N VAL A 45 18.70 -5.34 4.25
CA VAL A 45 17.56 -4.73 4.98
C VAL A 45 17.95 -4.24 6.39
N GLY A 46 19.01 -4.80 6.98
CA GLY A 46 19.45 -4.47 8.34
C GLY A 46 18.70 -5.24 9.45
N ILE A 47 18.25 -6.46 9.19
CA ILE A 47 17.53 -7.32 10.15
C ILE A 47 18.25 -8.65 10.41
N GLY A 48 17.83 -9.37 11.45
CA GLY A 48 18.32 -10.71 11.73
C GLY A 48 17.83 -11.74 10.71
N VAL A 49 18.68 -12.69 10.29
CA VAL A 49 18.31 -13.76 9.34
C VAL A 49 17.13 -14.59 9.82
N ARG A 50 17.05 -14.85 11.13
CA ARG A 50 15.89 -15.52 11.75
C ARG A 50 14.61 -14.71 11.53
N TRP A 51 14.69 -13.39 11.69
CA TRP A 51 13.54 -12.52 11.51
C TRP A 51 13.07 -12.48 10.05
N LEU A 52 14.01 -12.40 9.09
CA LEU A 52 13.66 -12.52 7.68
C LEU A 52 12.93 -13.83 7.37
N ARG A 53 13.35 -14.94 7.98
CA ARG A 53 12.65 -16.23 7.81
C ARG A 53 11.21 -16.18 8.32
N GLU A 54 10.97 -15.55 9.47
CA GLU A 54 9.62 -15.37 10.01
C GLU A 54 8.76 -14.53 9.06
N ILE A 55 9.31 -13.44 8.51
CA ILE A 55 8.66 -12.60 7.49
C ILE A 55 8.30 -13.43 6.26
N GLU A 56 9.27 -14.17 5.68
CA GLU A 56 9.05 -15.01 4.49
C GLU A 56 8.02 -16.12 4.74
N SER A 57 7.94 -16.64 5.97
CA SER A 57 6.92 -17.62 6.37
C SER A 57 5.54 -17.03 6.64
N GLY A 58 5.39 -15.71 6.61
CA GLY A 58 4.11 -15.04 6.84
C GLY A 58 3.72 -14.86 8.30
N ASN A 59 4.69 -14.71 9.21
CA ASN A 59 4.42 -14.50 10.64
C ASN A 59 3.53 -13.25 10.84
N PRO A 60 2.30 -13.38 11.39
CA PRO A 60 1.38 -12.26 11.52
C PRO A 60 1.88 -11.14 12.45
N LYS A 61 2.84 -11.47 13.34
CA LYS A 61 3.49 -10.51 14.25
C LYS A 61 4.56 -9.66 13.55
N ALA A 62 5.00 -10.03 12.34
CA ALA A 62 5.91 -9.20 11.58
C ALA A 62 5.27 -7.84 11.28
N ARG A 63 6.06 -6.76 11.36
CA ARG A 63 5.55 -5.41 11.12
C ARG A 63 5.37 -5.20 9.63
N VAL A 64 4.35 -4.44 9.24
CA VAL A 64 4.17 -4.06 7.82
C VAL A 64 5.41 -3.33 7.29
N ASP A 65 6.03 -2.49 8.11
CA ASP A 65 7.28 -1.79 7.79
C ASP A 65 8.41 -2.75 7.38
N ASP A 66 8.53 -3.90 8.04
CA ASP A 66 9.55 -4.90 7.72
C ASP A 66 9.31 -5.53 6.33
N HIS A 67 8.04 -5.79 6.00
CA HIS A 67 7.65 -6.28 4.68
C HIS A 67 7.93 -5.25 3.59
N ILE A 68 7.63 -3.96 3.85
CA ILE A 68 7.91 -2.85 2.92
C ILE A 68 9.42 -2.72 2.69
N ALA A 69 10.23 -2.77 3.75
CA ALA A 69 11.69 -2.68 3.64
C ALA A 69 12.27 -3.83 2.79
N CYS A 70 11.82 -5.07 3.02
CA CYS A 70 12.22 -6.22 2.21
C CYS A 70 11.76 -6.07 0.75
N ALA A 71 10.53 -5.62 0.52
CA ALA A 71 9.99 -5.42 -0.82
C ALA A 71 10.79 -4.37 -1.59
N HIS A 72 11.11 -3.23 -0.95
CA HIS A 72 11.89 -2.15 -1.53
C HIS A 72 13.28 -2.63 -2.00
N VAL A 73 14.02 -3.33 -1.13
CA VAL A 73 15.35 -3.87 -1.48
C VAL A 73 15.28 -4.85 -2.68
N LEU A 74 14.18 -5.58 -2.80
CA LEU A 74 13.95 -6.55 -3.88
C LEU A 74 13.31 -5.96 -5.15
N GLY A 75 13.08 -4.64 -5.20
CA GLY A 75 12.34 -3.98 -6.29
C GLY A 75 10.93 -4.56 -6.48
N LEU A 76 10.29 -5.00 -5.39
CA LEU A 76 8.89 -5.40 -5.37
C LEU A 76 8.04 -4.15 -5.17
N SER A 77 6.96 -4.06 -5.93
CA SER A 77 5.86 -3.15 -5.62
C SER A 77 5.42 -3.37 -4.17
N SER A 78 5.15 -2.30 -3.43
CA SER A 78 4.50 -2.41 -2.11
C SER A 78 2.96 -2.40 -2.21
N ALA A 79 2.41 -2.36 -3.43
CA ALA A 79 0.97 -2.30 -3.66
C ALA A 79 0.22 -3.53 -3.12
N HIS A 80 0.85 -4.70 -3.05
CA HIS A 80 0.25 -5.90 -2.43
C HIS A 80 0.06 -5.78 -0.91
N LEU A 81 0.65 -4.77 -0.26
CA LEU A 81 0.37 -4.41 1.14
C LEU A 81 -0.60 -3.23 1.20
N ILE A 82 -0.34 -2.17 0.43
CA ILE A 82 -1.07 -0.91 0.54
C ILE A 82 -2.50 -1.00 0.01
N ILE A 83 -2.71 -1.59 -1.17
CA ILE A 83 -4.05 -1.65 -1.78
C ILE A 83 -5.04 -2.44 -0.91
N PRO A 84 -4.71 -3.64 -0.38
CA PRO A 84 -5.60 -4.32 0.55
C PRO A 84 -5.95 -3.48 1.79
N MET A 85 -4.98 -2.74 2.34
CA MET A 85 -5.22 -1.86 3.50
C MET A 85 -6.18 -0.73 3.17
N LEU A 86 -6.10 -0.13 1.98
CA LEU A 86 -7.07 0.88 1.54
C LEU A 86 -8.49 0.30 1.46
N PHE A 87 -8.65 -0.93 0.97
CA PHE A 87 -9.97 -1.57 0.95
C PHE A 87 -10.50 -1.83 2.37
N LEU A 88 -9.63 -2.29 3.27
CA LEU A 88 -9.97 -2.50 4.69
C LEU A 88 -10.45 -1.21 5.36
N GLU A 89 -9.74 -0.10 5.18
CA GLU A 89 -10.12 1.22 5.75
C GLU A 89 -11.51 1.67 5.29
N HIS A 90 -11.95 1.25 4.11
CA HIS A 90 -13.26 1.56 3.55
C HIS A 90 -14.32 0.49 3.85
N ASN A 91 -14.05 -0.50 4.71
CA ASN A 91 -14.91 -1.66 4.97
C ASN A 91 -15.29 -2.41 3.67
N MET A 92 -14.40 -2.38 2.68
CA MET A 92 -14.56 -3.07 1.40
C MET A 92 -13.78 -4.37 1.40
N HIS A 93 -14.34 -5.39 0.74
CA HIS A 93 -13.64 -6.66 0.56
C HIS A 93 -12.58 -6.52 -0.52
N PHE A 94 -11.32 -6.73 -0.18
CA PHE A 94 -10.25 -6.79 -1.18
C PHE A 94 -10.35 -8.09 -1.99
N PRO A 95 -10.46 -8.04 -3.33
CA PRO A 95 -10.60 -9.25 -4.12
C PRO A 95 -9.31 -10.08 -4.10
N ARG A 96 -9.33 -11.23 -3.43
CA ARG A 96 -8.14 -12.06 -3.17
C ARG A 96 -7.42 -12.56 -4.42
N HIS A 97 -8.09 -12.60 -5.58
CA HIS A 97 -7.46 -12.98 -6.84
C HIS A 97 -6.36 -12.02 -7.27
N PHE A 98 -6.42 -10.75 -6.88
CA PHE A 98 -5.34 -9.78 -7.17
C PHE A 98 -4.01 -10.16 -6.53
N PHE A 99 -4.01 -10.97 -5.47
CA PHE A 99 -2.77 -11.45 -4.87
C PHE A 99 -1.99 -12.45 -5.73
N LEU A 100 -2.59 -13.00 -6.78
CA LEU A 100 -1.98 -14.01 -7.64
C LEU A 100 -1.04 -13.43 -8.70
N ASP A 101 -1.19 -12.14 -9.04
CA ASP A 101 -0.38 -11.45 -10.06
C ASP A 101 0.60 -10.42 -9.46
N ASP A 102 1.59 -9.99 -10.26
CA ASP A 102 2.47 -8.88 -9.91
C ASP A 102 1.65 -7.57 -9.95
N MET A 103 1.54 -6.91 -8.80
CA MET A 103 0.70 -5.71 -8.61
C MET A 103 1.26 -4.45 -9.29
N HIS A 104 2.40 -4.55 -9.96
CA HIS A 104 3.04 -3.41 -10.63
C HIS A 104 2.13 -2.68 -11.63
N GLN A 105 1.30 -3.41 -12.39
CA GLN A 105 0.37 -2.77 -13.33
C GLN A 105 -0.68 -1.94 -12.59
N LEU A 106 -1.26 -2.47 -11.52
CA LEU A 106 -2.22 -1.74 -10.70
C LEU A 106 -1.56 -0.54 -10.03
N GLU A 107 -0.35 -0.69 -9.49
CA GLU A 107 0.43 0.41 -8.92
C GLU A 107 0.62 1.54 -9.94
N THR A 108 1.00 1.20 -11.18
CA THR A 108 1.19 2.18 -12.27
C THR A 108 -0.10 2.94 -12.55
N LEU A 109 -1.23 2.23 -12.67
CA LEU A 109 -2.55 2.83 -12.89
C LEU A 109 -2.97 3.73 -11.72
N CYS A 110 -2.70 3.33 -10.47
CA CYS A 110 -2.97 4.15 -9.29
C CYS A 110 -2.14 5.44 -9.30
N VAL A 111 -0.84 5.35 -9.58
CA VAL A 111 0.06 6.53 -9.67
C VAL A 111 -0.41 7.50 -10.76
N GLU A 112 -0.77 6.98 -11.93
CA GLU A 112 -1.31 7.78 -13.03
C GLU A 112 -2.61 8.49 -12.64
N PHE A 113 -3.55 7.76 -12.03
CA PHE A 113 -4.83 8.30 -11.58
C PHE A 113 -4.64 9.42 -10.54
N ILE A 114 -3.82 9.20 -9.50
CA ILE A 114 -3.54 10.18 -8.45
C ILE A 114 -2.84 11.41 -9.02
N SER A 115 -1.89 11.21 -9.93
CA SER A 115 -1.19 12.30 -10.61
C SER A 115 -2.18 13.17 -11.41
N ASN A 116 -3.11 12.55 -12.13
CA ASN A 116 -4.14 13.25 -12.89
C ASN A 116 -5.14 14.01 -11.99
N LEU A 117 -5.49 13.48 -10.82
CA LEU A 117 -6.31 14.21 -9.83
C LEU A 117 -5.59 15.44 -9.27
N SER A 118 -4.31 15.28 -8.96
CA SER A 118 -3.47 16.36 -8.45
C SER A 118 -3.34 17.47 -9.50
N LEU A 119 -3.03 17.10 -10.75
CA LEU A 119 -2.98 18.05 -11.87
C LEU A 119 -4.31 18.76 -12.09
N LYS A 120 -5.46 18.07 -12.04
CA LYS A 120 -6.78 18.72 -12.12
C LYS A 120 -7.00 19.72 -10.98
N THR A 121 -6.53 19.41 -9.77
CA THR A 121 -6.60 20.30 -8.61
C THR A 121 -5.70 21.53 -8.79
N PHE A 122 -4.48 21.35 -9.32
CA PHE A 122 -3.55 22.45 -9.62
C PHE A 122 -3.98 23.30 -10.83
N LEU A 123 -4.74 22.74 -11.77
CA LEU A 123 -5.35 23.46 -12.90
C LEU A 123 -6.63 24.20 -12.53
N HIS A 124 -7.17 24.01 -11.31
CA HIS A 124 -8.21 24.86 -10.73
C HIS A 124 -7.62 25.76 -9.62
N PRO A 125 -6.75 26.75 -9.93
CA PRO A 125 -6.49 27.82 -9.00
C PRO A 125 -7.77 28.64 -8.83
N GLY A 126 -8.07 29.01 -7.59
CA GLY A 126 -9.37 29.51 -7.15
C GLY A 126 -10.00 30.56 -8.07
N ASN A 127 -11.26 30.30 -8.44
CA ASN A 127 -12.19 31.36 -8.81
C ASN A 127 -12.52 32.14 -7.53
N GLY A 128 -11.68 33.11 -7.17
CA GLY A 128 -11.84 33.85 -5.93
C GLY A 128 -10.85 34.99 -5.71
N SER A 129 -11.01 36.10 -6.42
CA SER A 129 -10.93 37.43 -5.77
C SER A 129 -11.89 38.42 -6.46
N LYS A 130 -12.70 39.07 -5.63
CA LYS A 130 -13.72 40.08 -5.95
C LYS A 130 -13.09 41.46 -6.21
N GLY A 131 -13.63 42.20 -7.19
CA GLY A 131 -13.91 43.67 -7.24
C GLY A 131 -12.78 44.67 -6.94
N PRO A 132 -12.95 46.01 -7.10
CA PRO A 132 -14.21 46.74 -7.29
C PRO A 132 -14.18 47.86 -8.37
N ASP A 133 -15.33 48.50 -8.57
CA ASP A 133 -15.58 49.89 -9.02
C ASP A 133 -15.09 50.38 -10.41
N SER A 134 -16.05 50.64 -11.29
CA SER A 134 -16.19 52.01 -11.81
C SER A 134 -17.66 52.35 -11.99
N ALA A 135 -18.12 53.26 -11.14
CA ALA A 135 -19.29 54.08 -11.39
C ALA A 135 -19.04 54.94 -12.64
N GLY A 136 -20.03 54.99 -13.53
CA GLY A 136 -20.07 55.87 -14.69
C GLY A 136 -21.51 56.20 -15.01
N SER A 137 -22.12 57.03 -14.15
CA SER A 137 -23.34 57.76 -14.47
C SER A 137 -22.94 59.13 -15.02
N ALA A 138 -23.35 59.44 -16.25
CA ALA A 138 -23.58 60.80 -16.71
C ALA A 138 -24.27 60.80 -18.09
N GLY A 139 -25.39 61.51 -18.20
CA GLY A 139 -25.89 62.11 -19.44
C GLY A 139 -27.08 61.44 -20.07
#